data_AF-A0A8H3LIG4-F1
#
_entry.id   AF-A0A8H3LIG4-F1
#
_cell.length_a   1.000
_cell.length_b   1.000
_cell.length_c   1.000
_cell.angle_alpha   90.00
_cell.angle_beta   90.00
_cell.angle_gamma   90.00
#
_symmetry.space_group_name_H-M   'P 1'
#
loop_
_entity.id
_entity.type
_entity.pdbx_description
1 polymer ?
#
loop_
_entity_poly.entity_id
_entity_poly.type
_entity_poly.pdbx_seq_one_letter_code
_entity_poly.pdbx_strand_id
1 'polypeptide(L)'
;MYLLCYKHNLIHLWGYLWTHWYQNDVWLLWARSASPDEICIFKTTMLTESHWKVIKRDYLPKFFCPRLDLVTYIMINRLIPHNEMMLKKYLTGRQDPSWRKDFKHNWKQLSKKESLQTSDYLTDSERWICSCPYFLTNRFFICKYLVNNVKENISSRFFKEVQRQGVYPLLEMKANFYNNVQEIPSTEIFVEIENTLKRALQIVQGQHALSNIQWAKSINKNIEGVRKMVCDIDKYENRITNPKTWKEHNKNTIFYE
;
A
#
# COMPACT_ATOMS: atom_id res chain seq x y z
N MET A 1 15.97 0.00 20.47
CA MET A 1 17.44 -0.08 20.61
C MET A 1 17.90 -0.04 22.07
N TYR A 2 17.37 0.87 22.91
CA TYR A 2 17.67 0.93 24.35
C TYR A 2 17.59 -0.44 25.08
N LEU A 3 16.47 -1.16 24.94
CA LEU A 3 16.25 -2.47 25.60
C LEU A 3 17.28 -3.53 25.19
N LEU A 4 17.79 -3.47 23.95
CA LEU A 4 18.84 -4.36 23.46
C LEU A 4 20.17 -4.05 24.16
N CYS A 5 20.56 -2.76 24.20
CA CYS A 5 21.78 -2.34 24.88
C CYS A 5 21.73 -2.64 26.39
N TYR A 6 20.57 -2.46 27.02
CA TYR A 6 20.36 -2.79 28.43
C TYR A 6 20.49 -4.30 28.69
N LYS A 7 19.83 -5.13 27.88
CA LYS A 7 19.89 -6.60 28.00
C LYS A 7 21.30 -7.17 27.83
N HIS A 8 22.13 -6.54 27.00
CA HIS A 8 23.50 -6.99 26.70
C HIS A 8 24.59 -6.18 27.44
N ASN A 9 24.22 -5.33 28.40
CA ASN A 9 25.14 -4.48 29.17
C ASN A 9 26.07 -3.58 28.30
N LEU A 10 25.55 -3.09 27.17
CA LEU A 10 26.28 -2.28 26.20
C LEU A 10 26.12 -0.77 26.51
N ILE A 11 26.52 -0.36 27.72
CA ILE A 11 26.25 0.98 28.24
C ILE A 11 26.97 2.06 27.41
N HIS A 12 28.23 1.83 27.04
CA HIS A 12 29.00 2.77 26.23
C HIS A 12 28.44 2.94 24.80
N LEU A 13 27.95 1.85 24.21
CA LEU A 13 27.28 1.89 22.92
C LEU A 13 25.98 2.69 23.00
N TRP A 14 25.19 2.51 24.06
CA TRP A 14 24.00 3.31 24.29
C TRP A 14 24.34 4.79 24.48
N GLY A 15 25.37 5.11 25.27
CA GLY A 15 25.85 6.48 25.44
C GLY A 15 26.21 7.14 24.11
N TYR A 16 27.00 6.45 23.27
CA TYR A 16 27.35 6.92 21.93
C TYR A 16 26.14 7.09 21.02
N LEU A 17 25.22 6.12 20.99
CA LEU A 17 24.01 6.19 20.17
C LEU A 17 23.09 7.32 20.64
N TRP A 18 22.98 7.54 21.94
CA TRP A 18 22.19 8.63 22.49
C TRP A 18 22.74 10.00 22.08
N THR A 19 24.04 10.24 22.31
CA THR A 19 24.67 11.53 22.00
C THR A 19 24.70 11.87 20.52
N HIS A 20 24.79 10.86 19.64
CA HIS A 20 24.99 11.10 18.22
C HIS A 20 23.79 10.79 17.32
N TRP A 21 22.82 10.00 17.78
CA TRP A 21 21.72 9.51 16.91
C TRP A 21 20.33 9.72 17.52
N TYR A 22 20.18 9.59 18.84
CA TYR A 22 18.86 9.64 19.50
C TYR A 22 18.58 10.91 20.33
N GLN A 23 19.53 11.85 20.41
CA GLN A 23 19.30 13.16 21.01
C GLN A 23 18.24 13.94 20.21
N ASN A 24 17.32 14.64 20.87
CA ASN A 24 16.21 15.36 20.21
C ASN A 24 16.66 16.29 19.06
N ASP A 25 17.75 17.03 19.25
CA ASP A 25 18.27 17.97 18.25
C ASP A 25 18.82 17.25 17.01
N VAL A 26 19.34 16.03 17.20
CA VAL A 26 19.96 15.20 16.17
C VAL A 26 18.94 14.24 15.55
N TRP A 27 17.91 13.86 16.30
CA TRP A 27 16.74 13.12 15.83
C TRP A 27 16.09 13.84 14.65
N LEU A 28 15.92 15.16 14.75
CA LEU A 28 15.45 16.03 13.66
C LEU A 28 16.29 15.98 12.37
N LEU A 29 17.54 15.52 12.44
CA LEU A 29 18.44 15.41 11.27
C LEU A 29 18.33 14.04 10.58
N TRP A 30 18.25 12.95 11.34
CA TRP A 30 18.21 11.59 10.78
C TRP A 30 16.80 11.02 10.61
N ALA A 31 15.81 11.53 11.36
CA ALA A 31 14.40 11.17 11.22
C ALA A 31 13.71 11.91 10.07
N ARG A 32 14.45 12.63 9.21
CA ARG A 32 13.91 13.32 8.03
C ARG A 32 13.36 12.33 7.00
N SER A 33 12.12 11.92 7.23
CA SER A 33 11.11 11.99 6.18
C SER A 33 11.00 13.43 5.69
N ALA A 34 10.63 13.64 4.42
CA ALA A 34 10.34 14.99 3.91
C ALA A 34 9.18 15.67 4.68
N SER A 35 8.43 14.89 5.43
CA SER A 35 7.35 15.32 6.32
C SER A 35 7.72 14.98 7.77
N PRO A 36 7.90 15.98 8.65
CA PRO A 36 8.32 15.78 10.03
C PRO A 36 7.29 15.06 10.90
N ASP A 37 6.01 15.12 10.53
CA ASP A 37 4.91 14.54 11.31
C ASP A 37 4.54 13.11 10.87
N GLU A 38 5.18 12.58 9.81
CA GLU A 38 4.71 11.37 9.15
C GLU A 38 5.80 10.28 9.06
N ILE A 39 5.42 9.04 9.40
CA ILE A 39 6.31 7.87 9.36
C ILE A 39 6.15 7.13 8.02
N CYS A 40 7.26 6.88 7.33
CA CYS A 40 7.25 6.10 6.09
C CYS A 40 6.82 4.64 6.37
N ILE A 41 5.74 4.19 5.73
CA ILE A 41 5.24 2.80 5.79
C ILE A 41 6.28 1.82 5.22
N PHE A 42 7.11 2.28 4.29
CA PHE A 42 8.15 1.44 3.71
C PHE A 42 9.29 1.26 4.69
N LYS A 43 9.72 0.01 4.87
CA LYS A 43 10.98 -0.29 5.56
C LYS A 43 12.07 0.51 4.87
N THR A 44 12.70 1.43 5.61
CA THR A 44 13.73 2.35 5.08
C THR A 44 14.84 1.60 4.34
N THR A 45 15.17 0.39 4.81
CA THR A 45 16.12 -0.52 4.16
C THR A 45 15.75 -0.85 2.72
N MET A 46 14.47 -1.10 2.43
CA MET A 46 14.01 -1.45 1.08
C MET A 46 14.09 -0.25 0.13
N LEU A 47 13.76 0.95 0.63
CA LEU A 47 13.93 2.19 -0.14
C LEU A 47 15.41 2.42 -0.46
N THR A 48 16.29 2.29 0.55
CA THR A 48 17.74 2.43 0.39
C THR A 48 18.30 1.40 -0.59
N GLU A 49 17.95 0.12 -0.47
CA GLU A 49 18.38 -0.93 -1.41
C GLU A 49 17.92 -0.67 -2.83
N SER A 50 16.65 -0.27 -3.00
CA SER A 50 16.09 0.04 -4.31
C SER A 50 16.79 1.23 -4.98
N HIS A 51 17.14 2.25 -4.18
CA HIS A 51 17.90 3.41 -4.63
C HIS A 51 19.31 3.01 -5.06
N TRP A 52 20.03 2.25 -4.23
CA TRP A 52 21.35 1.74 -4.57
C TRP A 52 21.35 0.85 -5.81
N LYS A 53 20.30 0.06 -6.01
CA LYS A 53 20.13 -0.77 -7.21
C LYS A 53 20.06 0.06 -8.48
N VAL A 54 19.38 1.21 -8.45
CA VAL A 54 19.32 2.16 -9.58
C VAL A 54 20.71 2.76 -9.83
N ILE A 55 21.38 3.25 -8.79
CA ILE A 55 22.73 3.83 -8.92
C ILE A 55 23.71 2.83 -9.53
N LYS A 56 23.74 1.59 -9.01
CA LYS A 56 24.64 0.54 -9.48
C LYS A 56 24.41 0.19 -10.95
N ARG A 57 23.15 0.11 -11.38
CA ARG A 57 22.79 -0.28 -12.75
C ARG A 57 22.98 0.84 -13.76
N ASP A 58 22.48 2.02 -13.44
CA ASP A 58 22.32 3.10 -14.42
C ASP A 58 23.56 4.02 -14.46
N TYR A 59 24.28 4.13 -13.35
CA TYR A 59 25.40 5.08 -13.21
C TYR A 59 26.75 4.43 -12.95
N LEU A 60 26.78 3.27 -12.28
CA LEU A 60 28.01 2.57 -11.94
C LEU A 60 28.24 1.20 -12.63
N PRO A 61 27.70 0.88 -13.83
CA PRO A 61 27.78 -0.48 -14.38
C PRO A 61 29.20 -0.94 -14.73
N LYS A 62 30.13 0.01 -14.94
CA LYS A 62 31.53 -0.25 -15.33
C LYS A 62 32.54 -0.06 -14.20
N PHE A 63 32.09 0.32 -13.01
CA PHE A 63 32.98 0.59 -11.89
C PHE A 63 32.95 -0.59 -10.91
N PHE A 64 34.06 -1.30 -10.85
CA PHE A 64 34.28 -2.32 -9.82
C PHE A 64 34.78 -1.62 -8.55
N CYS A 65 34.06 -1.78 -7.44
CA CYS A 65 34.37 -1.15 -6.15
C CYS A 65 34.63 0.37 -6.24
N PRO A 66 33.65 1.18 -6.69
CA PRO A 66 33.82 2.63 -6.80
C PRO A 66 34.11 3.25 -5.44
N ARG A 67 35.08 4.19 -5.40
CA ARG A 67 35.35 5.00 -4.21
C ARG A 67 34.15 5.86 -3.84
N LEU A 68 33.97 6.14 -2.55
CA LEU A 68 32.86 6.93 -2.05
C LEU A 68 32.76 8.31 -2.74
N ASP A 69 33.88 8.99 -2.96
CA ASP A 69 33.90 10.30 -3.62
C ASP A 69 33.28 10.28 -5.02
N LEU A 70 33.57 9.23 -5.81
CA LEU A 70 33.00 9.06 -7.13
C LEU A 70 31.49 8.83 -7.06
N VAL A 71 31.03 8.05 -6.10
CA VAL A 71 29.60 7.79 -5.88
C VAL A 71 28.89 9.08 -5.48
N THR A 72 29.46 9.85 -4.54
CA THR A 72 28.93 11.15 -4.11
C THR A 72 28.87 12.14 -5.27
N TYR A 73 29.93 12.22 -6.08
CA TYR A 73 29.96 13.03 -7.30
C TYR A 73 28.84 12.66 -8.27
N ILE A 74 28.61 11.37 -8.50
CA ILE A 74 27.54 10.87 -9.37
C ILE A 74 26.16 11.22 -8.80
N MET A 75 25.96 11.06 -7.48
CA MET A 75 24.70 11.39 -6.84
C MET A 75 24.36 12.87 -7.02
N ILE A 76 25.31 13.76 -6.72
CA ILE A 76 25.12 15.21 -6.78
C ILE A 76 24.97 15.71 -8.23
N ASN A 77 25.84 15.27 -9.14
CA ASN A 77 25.93 15.87 -10.47
C ASN A 77 25.10 15.16 -11.54
N ARG A 78 24.65 13.92 -11.30
CA ARG A 78 23.92 13.15 -12.31
C ARG A 78 22.55 12.69 -11.81
N LEU A 79 22.51 11.98 -10.68
CA LEU A 79 21.28 11.36 -10.20
C LEU A 79 20.25 12.40 -9.74
N ILE A 80 20.65 13.34 -8.87
CA ILE A 80 19.75 14.37 -8.33
C ILE A 80 19.22 15.27 -9.47
N PRO A 81 20.06 15.85 -10.35
CA PRO A 81 19.58 16.67 -11.46
C PRO A 81 18.66 15.91 -12.42
N HIS A 82 18.94 14.63 -12.68
CA HIS A 82 18.05 13.78 -13.48
C HIS A 82 16.67 13.63 -12.83
N ASN A 83 16.64 13.34 -11.53
CA ASN A 83 15.39 13.18 -10.78
C ASN A 83 14.60 14.49 -10.69
N GLU A 84 15.27 15.62 -10.44
CA GLU A 84 14.64 16.94 -10.45
C GLU A 84 14.03 17.28 -11.81
N MET A 85 14.75 16.98 -12.90
CA MET A 85 14.22 17.17 -14.26
C MET A 85 12.98 16.30 -14.48
N MET A 86 13.01 15.03 -14.06
CA MET A 86 11.85 14.14 -14.18
C MET A 86 10.67 14.64 -13.34
N LEU A 87 10.92 15.08 -12.10
CA LEU A 87 9.92 15.68 -11.25
C LEU A 87 9.30 16.91 -11.93
N LYS A 88 10.11 17.85 -12.41
CA LYS A 88 9.63 19.02 -13.17
C LYS A 88 8.76 18.62 -14.36
N LYS A 89 9.09 17.55 -15.09
CA LYS A 89 8.26 17.04 -16.20
C LYS A 89 6.89 16.54 -15.71
N TYR A 90 6.84 15.86 -14.56
CA TYR A 90 5.57 15.46 -13.94
C TYR A 90 4.76 16.66 -13.47
N LEU A 91 5.40 17.64 -12.81
CA LEU A 91 4.73 18.83 -12.29
C LEU A 91 4.14 19.72 -13.39
N THR A 92 4.81 19.79 -14.53
CA THR A 92 4.38 20.55 -15.70
C THR A 92 3.42 19.77 -16.61
N GLY A 93 3.11 18.51 -16.29
CA GLY A 93 2.26 17.65 -17.11
C GLY A 93 2.87 17.25 -18.47
N ARG A 94 4.19 17.49 -18.67
CA ARG A 94 4.90 17.09 -19.90
C ARG A 94 5.09 15.58 -20.01
N GLN A 95 5.11 14.90 -18.86
CA GLN A 95 5.23 13.46 -18.79
C GLN A 95 4.24 12.92 -17.76
N ASP A 96 3.60 11.80 -18.08
CA ASP A 96 2.71 11.09 -17.18
C ASP A 96 3.48 10.02 -16.38
N PRO A 97 3.11 9.77 -15.11
CA PRO A 97 3.61 8.62 -14.35
C PRO A 97 3.36 7.29 -15.08
N SER A 98 4.29 6.35 -14.96
CA SER A 98 4.24 5.05 -15.66
C SER A 98 2.94 4.28 -15.38
N TRP A 99 2.46 4.31 -14.13
CA TRP A 99 1.28 3.57 -13.72
C TRP A 99 0.00 4.02 -14.43
N ARG A 100 -0.09 5.26 -14.94
CA ARG A 100 -1.31 5.77 -15.61
C ARG A 100 -1.65 4.96 -16.85
N LYS A 101 -0.64 4.55 -17.62
CA LYS A 101 -0.83 3.75 -18.84
C LYS A 101 -1.45 2.39 -18.51
N ASP A 102 -0.88 1.72 -17.53
CA ASP A 102 -1.36 0.44 -17.04
C ASP A 102 -2.75 0.54 -16.41
N PHE A 103 -3.04 1.62 -15.68
CA PHE A 103 -4.36 1.88 -15.09
C PHE A 103 -5.41 2.02 -16.18
N LYS A 104 -5.16 2.89 -17.16
CA LYS A 104 -6.05 3.09 -18.30
C LYS A 104 -6.25 1.80 -19.09
N HIS A 105 -5.20 0.99 -19.23
CA HIS A 105 -5.29 -0.31 -19.88
C HIS A 105 -6.18 -1.28 -19.11
N ASN A 106 -5.94 -1.48 -17.81
CA ASN A 106 -6.74 -2.34 -16.94
C ASN A 106 -8.21 -1.88 -16.91
N TRP A 107 -8.44 -0.58 -16.74
CA TRP A 107 -9.77 0.03 -16.80
C TRP A 107 -10.51 -0.33 -18.10
N LYS A 108 -9.88 -0.12 -19.25
CA LYS A 108 -10.47 -0.44 -20.56
C LYS A 108 -10.73 -1.94 -20.75
N GLN A 109 -9.92 -2.80 -20.15
CA GLN A 109 -10.17 -4.24 -20.18
C GLN A 109 -11.39 -4.60 -19.34
N LEU A 110 -11.56 -3.98 -18.17
CA LEU A 110 -12.70 -4.22 -17.29
C LEU A 110 -14.00 -3.64 -17.84
N SER A 111 -13.95 -2.46 -18.47
CA SER A 111 -15.14 -1.81 -19.04
C SER A 111 -15.77 -2.59 -20.20
N LYS A 112 -14.98 -3.44 -20.87
CA LYS A 112 -15.44 -4.34 -21.93
C LYS A 112 -16.07 -5.62 -21.41
N LYS A 113 -15.85 -5.98 -20.15
CA LYS A 113 -16.40 -7.21 -19.58
C LYS A 113 -17.84 -6.94 -19.16
N GLU A 114 -18.77 -7.72 -19.69
CA GLU A 114 -20.16 -7.66 -19.25
C GLU A 114 -20.27 -8.14 -17.80
N SER A 115 -20.99 -7.36 -16.99
CA SER A 115 -21.47 -7.80 -15.69
C SER A 115 -22.75 -8.59 -15.92
N LEU A 116 -22.67 -9.91 -15.81
CA LEU A 116 -23.86 -10.70 -15.50
C LEU A 116 -24.45 -10.12 -14.21
N GLN A 117 -25.71 -9.70 -14.23
CA GLN A 117 -26.42 -9.17 -13.06
C GLN A 117 -26.52 -10.18 -11.90
N THR A 118 -26.13 -11.43 -12.17
CA THR A 118 -26.26 -12.61 -11.32
C THR A 118 -25.01 -12.89 -10.47
N SER A 119 -24.41 -11.87 -9.85
CA SER A 119 -23.36 -12.16 -8.87
C SER A 119 -23.58 -11.39 -7.58
N ASP A 120 -23.65 -12.14 -6.49
CA ASP A 120 -23.95 -11.75 -5.11
C ASP A 120 -22.92 -10.80 -4.45
N TYR A 121 -22.06 -10.15 -5.25
CA TYR A 121 -21.03 -9.26 -4.74
C TYR A 121 -21.59 -7.87 -4.47
N LEU A 122 -21.75 -7.55 -3.19
CA LEU A 122 -21.98 -6.18 -2.71
C LEU A 122 -20.94 -5.21 -3.32
N THR A 123 -21.44 -4.25 -4.08
CA THR A 123 -20.64 -3.25 -4.77
C THR A 123 -21.20 -1.88 -4.45
N ASP A 124 -20.39 -1.04 -3.82
CA ASP A 124 -20.71 0.34 -3.46
C ASP A 124 -19.82 1.26 -4.30
N SER A 125 -20.43 1.96 -5.27
CA SER A 125 -19.74 2.92 -6.12
C SER A 125 -19.43 4.25 -5.43
N GLU A 126 -20.15 4.58 -4.37
CA GLU A 126 -19.97 5.84 -3.63
C GLU A 126 -18.74 5.78 -2.73
N ARG A 127 -18.59 4.68 -1.99
CA ARG A 127 -17.42 4.42 -1.14
C ARG A 127 -16.28 3.71 -1.88
N TRP A 128 -16.48 3.38 -3.17
CA TRP A 128 -15.55 2.66 -4.02
C TRP A 128 -15.10 1.31 -3.44
N ILE A 129 -16.07 0.51 -3.01
CA ILE A 129 -15.84 -0.79 -2.36
C ILE A 129 -16.53 -1.88 -3.17
N CYS A 130 -15.87 -3.03 -3.35
CA CYS A 130 -16.50 -4.20 -3.93
C CYS A 130 -16.03 -5.46 -3.21
N SER A 131 -16.96 -6.35 -2.87
CA SER A 131 -16.65 -7.63 -2.21
C SER A 131 -16.08 -8.69 -3.16
N CYS A 132 -15.91 -8.40 -4.45
CA CYS A 132 -15.40 -9.39 -5.39
C CYS A 132 -13.91 -9.70 -5.16
N PRO A 133 -13.48 -10.97 -5.30
CA PRO A 133 -12.07 -11.36 -5.13
C PRO A 133 -11.10 -10.60 -6.05
N TYR A 134 -11.58 -10.20 -7.23
CA TYR A 134 -10.77 -9.46 -8.19
C TYR A 134 -10.45 -8.05 -7.69
N PHE A 135 -11.34 -7.40 -6.93
CA PHE A 135 -11.10 -6.08 -6.36
C PHE A 135 -9.92 -6.11 -5.39
N LEU A 136 -9.89 -7.09 -4.48
CA LEU A 136 -8.83 -7.28 -3.49
C LEU A 136 -7.47 -7.65 -4.11
N THR A 137 -7.49 -8.39 -5.22
CA THR A 137 -6.25 -8.86 -5.87
C THR A 137 -5.69 -7.87 -6.90
N ASN A 138 -6.49 -6.92 -7.39
CA ASN A 138 -6.06 -5.94 -8.37
C ASN A 138 -5.22 -4.84 -7.73
N ARG A 139 -4.06 -4.55 -8.33
CA ARG A 139 -3.12 -3.48 -7.91
C ARG A 139 -3.73 -2.07 -7.84
N PHE A 140 -4.87 -1.86 -8.51
CA PHE A 140 -5.54 -0.56 -8.58
C PHE A 140 -6.87 -0.53 -7.84
N PHE A 141 -7.26 -1.62 -7.16
CA PHE A 141 -8.57 -1.70 -6.49
C PHE A 141 -9.72 -1.33 -7.42
N ILE A 142 -9.69 -1.91 -8.62
CA ILE A 142 -10.77 -1.80 -9.61
C ILE A 142 -11.22 -3.18 -10.01
N CYS A 143 -12.51 -3.33 -10.22
CA CYS A 143 -13.12 -4.56 -10.70
C CYS A 143 -14.14 -4.26 -11.79
N LYS A 144 -14.59 -5.30 -12.49
CA LYS A 144 -15.59 -5.15 -13.56
C LYS A 144 -16.89 -4.53 -13.04
N TYR A 145 -17.28 -4.82 -11.80
CA TYR A 145 -18.51 -4.32 -11.20
C TYR A 145 -18.46 -2.81 -10.97
N LEU A 146 -17.43 -2.32 -10.25
CA LEU A 146 -17.21 -0.89 -10.05
C LEU A 146 -17.05 -0.13 -11.37
N VAL A 147 -16.24 -0.67 -12.29
CA VAL A 147 -16.00 -0.02 -13.58
C VAL A 147 -17.29 0.06 -14.40
N ASN A 148 -18.12 -1.00 -14.43
CA ASN A 148 -19.37 -0.97 -15.18
C ASN A 148 -20.42 -0.01 -14.60
N ASN A 149 -20.44 0.19 -13.28
CA ASN A 149 -21.35 1.16 -12.66
C ASN A 149 -20.99 2.60 -13.00
N VAL A 150 -19.71 2.90 -13.22
CA VAL A 150 -19.22 4.29 -13.36
C VAL A 150 -18.77 4.62 -14.80
N LYS A 151 -18.59 3.62 -15.68
CA LYS A 151 -18.00 3.82 -17.03
C LYS A 151 -18.72 4.85 -17.89
N GLU A 152 -20.03 5.00 -17.74
CA GLU A 152 -20.84 5.93 -18.55
C GLU A 152 -20.61 7.39 -18.16
N ASN A 153 -20.23 7.63 -16.91
CA ASN A 153 -20.01 8.97 -16.36
C ASN A 153 -18.56 9.45 -16.50
N ILE A 154 -17.68 8.66 -17.11
CA ILE A 154 -16.24 8.94 -17.18
C ILE A 154 -15.84 9.56 -18.51
N SER A 155 -15.40 10.81 -18.44
CA SER A 155 -14.80 11.52 -19.59
C SER A 155 -13.32 11.17 -19.78
N SER A 156 -12.76 11.48 -20.95
CA SER A 156 -11.32 11.31 -21.23
C SER A 156 -10.41 12.11 -20.28
N ARG A 157 -10.95 13.16 -19.65
CA ARG A 157 -10.29 14.02 -18.67
C ARG A 157 -10.00 13.29 -17.36
N PHE A 158 -10.84 12.34 -16.97
CA PHE A 158 -10.66 11.50 -15.77
C PHE A 158 -9.26 10.88 -15.73
N PHE A 159 -8.80 10.24 -16.81
CA PHE A 159 -7.49 9.57 -16.81
C PHE A 159 -6.29 10.51 -16.61
N LYS A 160 -6.46 11.81 -16.84
CA LYS A 160 -5.46 12.84 -16.55
C LYS A 160 -5.55 13.32 -15.09
N GLU A 161 -6.75 13.40 -14.55
CA GLU A 161 -7.03 13.92 -13.21
C GLU A 161 -6.90 12.88 -12.09
N VAL A 162 -7.07 11.59 -12.40
CA VAL A 162 -6.97 10.50 -11.40
C VAL A 162 -5.61 10.56 -10.70
N GLN A 163 -5.62 10.46 -9.38
CA GLN A 163 -4.41 10.40 -8.56
C GLN A 163 -4.47 9.15 -7.70
N ARG A 164 -3.31 8.60 -7.35
CA ARG A 164 -3.22 7.56 -6.32
C ARG A 164 -3.17 8.25 -4.97
N GLN A 165 -4.08 7.91 -4.07
CA GLN A 165 -4.03 8.33 -2.68
C GLN A 165 -3.32 7.24 -1.84
N GLY A 166 -2.85 7.61 -0.65
CA GLY A 166 -2.31 6.67 0.35
C GLY A 166 -3.36 6.14 1.32
N VAL A 167 -4.55 6.77 1.36
CA VAL A 167 -5.68 6.44 2.23
C VAL A 167 -6.84 5.92 1.38
N TYR A 168 -7.60 4.95 1.90
CA TYR A 168 -8.74 4.37 1.21
C TYR A 168 -9.95 5.31 1.18
N PRO A 169 -10.72 5.41 0.06
CA PRO A 169 -10.50 4.76 -1.22
C PRO A 169 -9.37 5.46 -2.00
N LEU A 170 -8.42 4.67 -2.52
CA LEU A 170 -7.14 5.16 -3.07
C LEU A 170 -7.26 5.98 -4.39
N LEU A 171 -8.48 6.38 -4.77
CA LEU A 171 -8.84 7.16 -5.96
C LEU A 171 -9.83 8.26 -5.54
N GLU A 172 -9.44 9.54 -5.69
CA GLU A 172 -10.34 10.67 -5.44
C GLU A 172 -11.26 10.89 -6.65
N MET A 173 -12.59 10.87 -6.42
CA MET A 173 -13.58 11.36 -7.37
C MET A 173 -14.14 12.68 -6.85
N LYS A 174 -14.10 13.75 -7.65
CA LYS A 174 -14.60 15.07 -7.23
C LYS A 174 -16.09 15.02 -6.86
N ALA A 175 -16.42 15.72 -5.77
CA ALA A 175 -17.67 15.67 -4.99
C ALA A 175 -19.01 15.99 -5.71
N ASN A 176 -19.05 16.28 -7.00
CA ASN A 176 -20.25 16.82 -7.65
C ASN A 176 -21.32 15.78 -8.05
N PHE A 177 -21.32 14.58 -7.46
CA PHE A 177 -22.28 13.52 -7.77
C PHE A 177 -23.23 13.13 -6.63
N TYR A 178 -23.11 13.74 -5.45
CA TYR A 178 -23.93 13.37 -4.31
C TYR A 178 -25.16 14.27 -4.20
N ASN A 179 -26.33 13.71 -4.49
CA ASN A 179 -27.58 14.18 -3.88
C ASN A 179 -28.16 13.03 -3.07
N ASN A 180 -28.11 13.21 -1.75
CA ASN A 180 -28.90 12.59 -0.68
C ASN A 180 -29.10 11.08 -0.72
N VAL A 181 -28.41 10.38 0.18
CA VAL A 181 -28.90 9.12 0.77
C VAL A 181 -28.74 9.20 2.29
N GLN A 182 -29.82 8.87 2.99
CA GLN A 182 -29.91 8.76 4.44
C GLN A 182 -29.02 7.62 4.96
N GLU A 183 -28.29 7.88 6.05
CA GLU A 183 -27.55 6.86 6.79
C GLU A 183 -28.50 5.81 7.36
N ILE A 184 -28.26 4.53 7.03
CA ILE A 184 -28.88 3.34 7.62
C ILE A 184 -27.75 2.52 8.30
N PRO A 185 -27.98 1.87 9.46
CA PRO A 185 -26.94 1.59 10.46
C PRO A 185 -26.05 0.41 10.06
N SER A 186 -24.94 0.70 9.36
CA SER A 186 -23.93 -0.28 8.95
C SER A 186 -23.16 -0.92 10.12
N THR A 187 -23.23 -0.36 11.32
CA THR A 187 -22.49 -0.81 12.51
C THR A 187 -23.02 -2.12 13.11
N GLU A 188 -24.32 -2.39 13.02
CA GLU A 188 -24.93 -3.58 13.64
C GLU A 188 -24.48 -4.89 12.98
N ILE A 189 -24.33 -4.89 11.66
CA ILE A 189 -23.89 -6.07 10.89
C ILE A 189 -22.45 -6.44 11.25
N PHE A 190 -21.56 -5.46 11.40
CA PHE A 190 -20.18 -5.72 11.81
C PHE A 190 -20.13 -6.29 13.24
N VAL A 191 -20.92 -5.74 14.16
CA VAL A 191 -21.01 -6.23 15.54
C VAL A 191 -21.50 -7.68 15.58
N GLU A 192 -22.49 -8.03 14.75
CA GLU A 192 -23.02 -9.40 14.66
C GLU A 192 -21.96 -10.40 14.15
N ILE A 193 -21.24 -10.04 13.09
CA ILE A 193 -20.16 -10.87 12.52
C ILE A 193 -19.04 -11.07 13.55
N GLU A 194 -18.60 -10.00 14.22
CA GLU A 194 -17.56 -10.08 15.25
C GLU A 194 -17.97 -11.01 16.41
N ASN A 195 -19.20 -10.86 16.90
CA ASN A 195 -19.72 -11.68 18.00
C ASN A 195 -19.82 -13.15 17.60
N THR A 196 -20.24 -13.41 16.37
CA THR A 196 -20.34 -14.77 15.82
C THR A 196 -18.96 -15.42 15.73
N LEU A 197 -17.95 -14.70 15.22
CA LEU A 197 -16.58 -15.19 15.14
C LEU A 197 -15.96 -15.42 16.52
N LYS A 198 -16.20 -14.53 17.49
CA LYS A 198 -15.74 -14.69 18.88
C LYS A 198 -16.33 -15.96 19.52
N ARG A 199 -17.63 -16.22 19.34
CA ARG A 199 -18.27 -17.46 19.82
C ARG A 199 -17.73 -18.70 19.12
N ALA A 200 -17.54 -18.63 17.80
CA ALA A 200 -16.95 -19.74 17.05
C ALA A 200 -15.53 -20.07 17.53
N LEU A 201 -14.72 -19.05 17.82
CA LEU A 201 -13.38 -19.22 18.40
C LEU A 201 -13.43 -19.93 19.77
N GLN A 202 -14.36 -19.54 20.65
CA GLN A 202 -14.55 -20.18 21.95
C GLN A 202 -14.90 -21.68 21.80
N ILE A 203 -15.77 -22.02 20.85
CA ILE A 203 -16.14 -23.41 20.58
C ILE A 203 -14.92 -24.21 20.10
N VAL A 204 -14.13 -23.66 19.17
CA VAL A 204 -12.91 -24.29 18.67
C VAL A 204 -11.92 -24.52 19.81
N GLN A 205 -11.71 -23.53 20.68
CA GLN A 205 -10.83 -23.65 21.85
C GLN A 205 -11.32 -24.72 22.82
N GLY A 206 -12.63 -24.80 23.07
CA GLY A 206 -13.23 -25.86 23.90
C GLY A 206 -13.02 -27.26 23.32
N GLN A 207 -13.26 -27.43 22.01
CA GLN A 207 -13.05 -28.72 21.35
C GLN A 207 -11.56 -29.11 21.25
N HIS A 208 -10.67 -28.12 21.14
CA HIS A 208 -9.23 -28.33 21.21
C HIS A 208 -8.78 -28.79 22.61
N ALA A 209 -9.32 -28.20 23.67
CA ALA A 209 -9.05 -28.63 25.05
C ALA A 209 -9.49 -30.10 25.29
N LEU A 210 -10.56 -30.53 24.61
CA LEU A 210 -11.04 -31.92 24.62
C LEU A 210 -10.29 -32.85 23.63
N SER A 211 -9.30 -32.34 22.90
CA SER A 211 -8.56 -33.08 21.85
C SER A 211 -9.45 -33.78 20.82
N ASN A 212 -10.60 -33.18 20.48
CA ASN A 212 -11.58 -33.78 19.57
C ASN A 212 -11.15 -33.63 18.08
N ILE A 213 -10.20 -34.47 17.68
CA ILE A 213 -9.59 -34.44 16.33
C ILE A 213 -10.62 -34.73 15.23
N GLN A 214 -11.64 -35.54 15.51
CA GLN A 214 -12.66 -35.93 14.53
C GLN A 214 -13.60 -34.77 14.20
N TRP A 215 -13.97 -33.97 15.21
CA TRP A 215 -14.68 -32.71 15.02
C TRP A 215 -13.82 -31.70 14.24
N ALA A 216 -12.54 -31.57 14.57
CA ALA A 216 -11.62 -30.68 13.87
C ALA A 216 -11.50 -31.04 12.36
N LYS A 217 -11.42 -32.33 12.02
CA LYS A 217 -11.41 -32.80 10.62
C LYS A 217 -12.71 -32.49 9.89
N SER A 218 -13.85 -32.61 10.57
CA SER A 218 -15.17 -32.30 10.00
C SER A 218 -15.30 -30.80 9.70
N ILE A 219 -14.89 -29.93 10.62
CA ILE A 219 -15.07 -28.49 10.49
C ILE A 219 -14.03 -27.82 9.56
N ASN A 220 -12.91 -28.49 9.30
CA ASN A 220 -11.85 -27.95 8.44
C ASN A 220 -12.36 -27.54 7.04
N LYS A 221 -13.32 -28.28 6.48
CA LYS A 221 -13.95 -27.93 5.19
C LYS A 221 -14.77 -26.64 5.25
N ASN A 222 -15.41 -26.36 6.38
CA ASN A 222 -16.27 -25.19 6.56
C ASN A 222 -15.44 -23.90 6.75
N ILE A 223 -14.22 -24.02 7.28
CA ILE A 223 -13.31 -22.89 7.53
C ILE A 223 -12.46 -22.55 6.30
N GLU A 224 -12.40 -23.42 5.28
CA GLU A 224 -11.50 -23.26 4.13
C GLU A 224 -11.71 -21.94 3.36
N GLY A 225 -12.95 -21.46 3.25
CA GLY A 225 -13.25 -20.16 2.63
C GLY A 225 -12.64 -18.99 3.41
N VAL A 226 -12.74 -19.02 4.74
CA VAL A 226 -12.13 -18.02 5.64
C VAL A 226 -10.60 -18.11 5.56
N ARG A 227 -10.05 -19.32 5.55
CA ARG A 227 -8.60 -19.54 5.40
C ARG A 227 -8.07 -18.95 4.09
N LYS A 228 -8.78 -19.15 2.98
CA LYS A 228 -8.40 -18.59 1.68
C LYS A 228 -8.42 -17.06 1.72
N MET A 229 -9.45 -16.46 2.31
CA MET A 229 -9.54 -15.01 2.49
C MET A 229 -8.34 -14.46 3.28
N VAL A 230 -7.99 -15.09 4.42
CA VAL A 230 -6.82 -14.71 5.22
C VAL A 230 -5.52 -14.83 4.40
N CYS A 231 -5.31 -15.95 3.71
CA CYS A 231 -4.12 -16.13 2.87
C CYS A 231 -4.00 -15.10 1.73
N ASP A 232 -5.13 -14.67 1.16
CA ASP A 232 -5.12 -13.65 0.11
C ASP A 232 -4.81 -12.26 0.68
N ILE A 233 -5.28 -11.94 1.90
CA ILE A 233 -4.92 -10.73 2.66
C ILE A 233 -3.43 -10.74 3.00
N ASP A 234 -2.91 -11.85 3.56
CA ASP A 234 -1.49 -11.99 3.89
C ASP A 234 -0.60 -11.81 2.65
N LYS A 235 -0.98 -12.41 1.52
CA LYS A 235 -0.28 -12.22 0.24
C LYS A 235 -0.32 -10.77 -0.23
N TYR A 236 -1.42 -10.06 0.01
CA TYR A 236 -1.56 -8.66 -0.34
C TYR A 236 -0.67 -7.78 0.55
N GLU A 237 -0.70 -7.95 1.87
CA GLU A 237 0.20 -7.25 2.81
C GLU A 237 1.68 -7.50 2.47
N ASN A 238 2.03 -8.75 2.15
CA ASN A 238 3.37 -9.10 1.69
C ASN A 238 3.75 -8.42 0.35
N ARG A 239 2.79 -8.12 -0.54
CA ARG A 239 3.05 -7.34 -1.76
C ARG A 239 3.25 -5.85 -1.46
N ILE A 240 2.57 -5.29 -0.46
CA ILE A 240 2.80 -3.91 0.01
C ILE A 240 4.26 -3.73 0.42
N THR A 241 4.90 -4.77 0.98
CA THR A 241 6.30 -4.67 1.37
C THR A 241 7.25 -4.35 0.21
N ASN A 242 6.89 -4.55 -1.07
CA ASN A 242 7.74 -4.16 -2.20
C ASN A 242 7.05 -3.26 -3.23
N PRO A 243 6.96 -1.94 -2.99
CA PRO A 243 6.57 -0.99 -4.02
C PRO A 243 7.75 -0.76 -4.96
N LYS A 244 7.46 -0.74 -6.26
CA LYS A 244 8.45 -0.39 -7.27
C LYS A 244 8.86 1.08 -7.12
N THR A 245 10.14 1.31 -7.41
CA THR A 245 10.97 2.50 -7.22
C THR A 245 10.34 3.85 -7.56
N TRP A 246 11.01 4.91 -7.07
CA TRP A 246 10.83 6.37 -7.22
C TRP A 246 10.20 6.96 -8.50
N LYS A 247 10.03 6.20 -9.58
CA LYS A 247 9.42 6.62 -10.86
C LYS A 247 7.93 6.95 -10.79
N GLU A 248 7.28 6.71 -9.65
CA GLU A 248 5.82 6.88 -9.50
C GLU A 248 5.42 8.03 -8.55
N HIS A 249 6.36 8.82 -8.03
CA HIS A 249 6.09 9.95 -7.13
C HIS A 249 5.56 11.20 -7.87
N ASN A 250 4.51 11.82 -7.32
CA ASN A 250 4.04 13.17 -7.68
C ASN A 250 3.79 13.99 -6.39
N LYS A 251 3.35 15.26 -6.55
CA LYS A 251 3.11 16.23 -5.45
C LYS A 251 2.20 15.75 -4.30
N ASN A 252 1.47 14.65 -4.49
CA ASN A 252 0.47 14.16 -3.55
C ASN A 252 0.80 12.76 -3.02
N THR A 253 2.08 12.35 -3.03
CA THR A 253 2.51 11.20 -2.22
C THR A 253 2.56 11.65 -0.76
N ILE A 254 1.37 11.77 -0.16
CA ILE A 254 1.11 12.12 1.22
C ILE A 254 1.36 10.86 2.04
N PHE A 255 2.18 10.96 3.07
CA PHE A 255 2.30 9.91 4.06
C PHE A 255 1.04 9.96 4.95
N TYR A 256 0.79 8.94 5.75
CA TYR A 256 -0.41 8.91 6.59
C TYR A 256 -0.43 10.10 7.58
N GLU A 257 -1.61 10.70 7.75
CA GLU A 257 -2.00 11.40 9.00
C GLU A 257 -1.90 10.44 10.20
#